data_AF-A0A921HR47-F1
#
_entry.id   AF-A0A921HR47-F1
#
_cell.length_a   1.000
_cell.length_b   1.000
_cell.length_c   1.000
_cell.angle_alpha   90.00
_cell.angle_beta   90.00
_cell.angle_gamma   90.00
#
_symmetry.space_group_name_H-M   'P 1'
#
loop_
_entity.id
_entity.type
_entity.pdbx_description
1 polymer ?
#
loop_
_entity_poly.entity_id
_entity_poly.type
_entity_poly.pdbx_seq_one_letter_code
_entity_poly.pdbx_strand_id
1 'polypeptide(L)'
;MADFEALVASKLASKVEKLVDERVEAALKGNLAAGYLNQKQLCKYLGISPTTFKEKIKPLAPPTFVIEGMVRYKVDRIDEWMQQFEIWNDEYIPERSGA
;
A
#
# COMPACT_ATOMS: atom_id res chain seq x y z
N MET A 1 -0.88 -47.99 -15.71
CA MET A 1 -0.69 -46.61 -16.22
C MET A 1 -1.45 -45.59 -15.37
N ALA A 2 -2.72 -45.84 -15.02
CA ALA A 2 -3.51 -44.96 -14.14
C ALA A 2 -2.87 -44.62 -12.78
N ASP A 3 -2.23 -45.57 -12.10
CA ASP A 3 -1.63 -45.33 -10.77
C ASP A 3 -0.41 -44.39 -10.82
N PHE A 4 0.34 -44.42 -11.92
CA PHE A 4 1.48 -43.54 -12.12
C PHE A 4 1.02 -42.11 -12.39
N GLU A 5 -0.04 -41.93 -13.19
CA GLU A 5 -0.66 -40.63 -13.46
C GLU A 5 -1.25 -40.02 -12.19
N ALA A 6 -1.92 -40.82 -11.36
CA ALA A 6 -2.46 -40.39 -10.06
C ALA A 6 -1.33 -39.96 -9.09
N LEU A 7 -0.22 -40.69 -9.06
CA LEU A 7 0.94 -40.34 -8.24
C LEU A 7 1.61 -39.05 -8.70
N VAL A 8 1.73 -38.85 -10.02
CA VAL A 8 2.29 -37.62 -10.60
C VAL A 8 1.38 -36.42 -10.30
N ALA A 9 0.07 -36.57 -10.46
CA ALA A 9 -0.90 -35.52 -10.18
C ALA A 9 -0.86 -35.04 -8.73
N SER A 10 -0.80 -35.97 -7.75
CA SER A 10 -0.74 -35.61 -6.33
C SER A 10 0.56 -34.91 -5.94
N LYS A 11 1.70 -35.36 -6.47
CA LYS A 11 3.00 -34.69 -6.27
C LYS A 11 3.06 -33.32 -6.92
N LEU A 12 2.42 -33.16 -8.08
CA LEU A 12 2.34 -31.86 -8.74
C LEU A 12 1.49 -30.88 -7.94
N ALA A 13 0.30 -31.31 -7.48
CA ALA A 13 -0.61 -30.51 -6.68
C ALA A 13 0.06 -29.97 -5.41
N SER A 14 0.66 -30.86 -4.61
CA SER A 14 1.39 -30.48 -3.39
C SER A 14 2.56 -29.52 -3.65
N LYS A 15 3.26 -29.67 -4.78
CA LYS A 15 4.34 -28.75 -5.16
C LYS A 15 3.83 -27.39 -5.60
N VAL A 16 2.70 -27.35 -6.31
CA VAL A 16 2.04 -26.11 -6.72
C VAL A 16 1.50 -25.38 -5.50
N GLU A 17 0.81 -26.06 -4.58
CA GLU A 17 0.31 -25.47 -3.32
C GLU A 17 1.45 -24.82 -2.54
N LYS A 18 2.55 -25.56 -2.31
CA LYS A 18 3.70 -25.03 -1.59
C LYS A 18 4.31 -23.79 -2.25
N LEU A 19 4.43 -23.78 -3.58
CA LEU A 19 4.98 -22.64 -4.33
C LEU A 19 4.04 -21.43 -4.30
N VAL A 20 2.72 -21.65 -4.35
CA VAL A 20 1.72 -20.59 -4.21
C VAL A 20 1.81 -20.00 -2.82
N ASP A 21 1.82 -20.82 -1.76
CA ASP A 21 1.89 -20.36 -0.39
C ASP A 21 3.17 -19.55 -0.12
N GLU A 22 4.34 -20.03 -0.57
CA GLU A 22 5.60 -19.29 -0.43
C GLU A 22 5.56 -17.93 -1.15
N ARG A 23 4.90 -17.85 -2.32
CA ARG A 23 4.76 -16.61 -3.09
C ARG A 23 3.74 -15.66 -2.49
N VAL A 24 2.62 -16.19 -1.99
CA VAL A 24 1.59 -15.44 -1.28
C VAL A 24 2.18 -14.89 0.02
N GLU A 25 2.87 -15.70 0.80
CA GLU A 25 3.58 -15.28 2.01
C GLU A 25 4.65 -14.22 1.73
N ALA A 26 5.43 -14.35 0.66
CA ALA A 26 6.41 -13.33 0.28
C ALA A 26 5.75 -12.01 -0.17
N ALA A 27 4.64 -12.10 -0.91
CA ALA A 27 3.87 -10.93 -1.35
C ALA A 27 3.17 -10.23 -0.17
N LEU A 28 2.66 -11.01 0.78
CA LEU A 28 1.98 -10.52 1.98
C LEU A 28 2.98 -9.96 3.00
N LYS A 29 4.10 -10.65 3.28
CA LYS A 29 5.17 -10.14 4.17
C LYS A 29 5.82 -8.85 3.64
N GLY A 30 5.83 -8.63 2.33
CA GLY A 30 6.27 -7.37 1.73
C GLY A 30 5.26 -6.21 1.89
N ASN A 31 3.99 -6.50 2.16
CA ASN A 31 2.88 -5.52 2.17
C ASN A 31 2.16 -5.37 3.52
N LEU A 32 2.43 -6.22 4.51
CA LEU A 32 1.75 -6.22 5.83
C LEU A 32 2.64 -5.67 6.96
N ALA A 33 3.35 -4.58 6.72
CA ALA A 33 3.82 -3.75 7.83
C ALA A 33 2.74 -2.74 8.19
N ALA A 34 1.76 -3.17 9.00
CA ALA A 34 1.00 -2.24 9.82
C ALA A 34 2.02 -1.52 10.72
N GLY A 35 2.26 -0.23 10.49
CA GLY A 35 3.26 0.46 11.26
C GLY A 35 3.57 1.83 10.71
N TYR A 36 4.63 1.96 9.92
CA TYR A 36 5.31 3.24 9.77
C TYR A 36 6.02 3.35 8.42
N LEU A 37 5.53 4.23 7.56
CA LEU A 37 6.10 4.54 6.26
C LEU A 37 7.23 5.58 6.41
N ASN A 38 8.29 5.47 5.62
CA ASN A 38 9.17 6.60 5.36
C ASN A 38 8.55 7.54 4.29
N GLN A 39 9.15 8.70 4.04
CA GLN A 39 8.58 9.67 3.08
C GLN A 39 8.40 9.08 1.68
N LYS A 40 9.36 8.29 1.18
CA LYS A 40 9.29 7.68 -0.16
C LYS A 40 8.13 6.69 -0.25
N GLN A 41 7.93 5.88 0.79
CA GLN A 41 6.82 4.95 0.89
C GLN A 41 5.49 5.68 1.02
N LEU A 42 5.42 6.76 1.81
CA LEU A 42 4.21 7.56 1.92
C LEU A 42 3.81 8.21 0.60
N CYS A 43 4.78 8.76 -0.16
CA CYS A 43 4.50 9.31 -1.49
C CYS A 43 3.94 8.23 -2.43
N LYS A 44 4.50 7.02 -2.38
CA LYS A 44 3.98 5.88 -3.15
C LYS A 44 2.59 5.44 -2.68
N TYR A 45 2.35 5.44 -1.37
CA TYR A 45 1.08 5.07 -0.75
C TYR A 45 -0.04 6.03 -1.17
N LEU A 46 0.22 7.33 -1.12
CA LEU A 46 -0.73 8.36 -1.52
C LEU A 46 -0.81 8.58 -3.05
N GLY A 47 0.04 7.90 -3.85
CA GLY A 47 0.07 8.07 -5.30
C GLY A 47 0.57 9.45 -5.77
N ILE A 48 1.42 10.12 -5.00
CA ILE A 48 1.90 11.48 -5.29
C ILE A 48 3.42 11.55 -5.54
N SER A 49 3.85 12.62 -6.22
CA SER A 49 5.28 12.88 -6.40
C SER A 49 5.94 13.40 -5.11
N PRO A 50 7.26 13.22 -4.92
CA PRO A 50 7.99 13.81 -3.80
C PRO A 50 7.91 15.35 -3.76
N THR A 51 7.80 15.99 -4.92
CA THR A 51 7.62 17.45 -5.05
C THR A 51 6.26 17.86 -4.51
N THR A 52 5.19 17.17 -4.94
CA THR A 52 3.83 17.36 -4.41
C THR A 52 3.80 17.17 -2.89
N PHE A 53 4.50 16.17 -2.36
CA PHE A 53 4.60 15.99 -0.92
C PHE A 53 5.25 17.21 -0.23
N LYS A 54 6.37 17.71 -0.75
CA LYS A 54 7.07 18.86 -0.14
C LYS A 54 6.28 20.16 -0.22
N GLU A 55 5.56 20.40 -1.32
CA GLU A 55 4.90 21.68 -1.61
C GLU A 55 3.45 21.73 -1.12
N LYS A 56 2.74 20.60 -1.12
CA LYS A 56 1.31 20.55 -0.82
C LYS A 56 1.00 19.83 0.48
N ILE A 57 1.67 18.72 0.76
CA ILE A 57 1.35 17.88 1.92
C ILE A 57 2.11 18.33 3.17
N LYS A 58 3.44 18.49 3.08
CA LYS A 58 4.30 18.87 4.21
C LYS A 58 3.87 20.17 4.90
N PRO A 59 3.44 21.24 4.20
CA PRO A 59 2.96 22.47 4.83
C PRO A 59 1.68 22.30 5.64
N LEU A 60 0.87 21.28 5.32
CA LEU A 60 -0.35 20.93 6.07
C LEU A 60 -0.05 20.17 7.37
N ALA A 61 1.24 19.96 7.69
CA ALA A 61 1.71 19.30 8.91
C ALA A 61 1.08 17.90 9.14
N PRO A 62 1.34 16.92 8.25
CA PRO A 62 0.83 15.57 8.41
C PRO A 62 1.35 14.93 9.71
N PRO A 63 0.60 13.99 10.30
CA PRO A 63 1.03 13.29 11.51
C PRO A 63 2.35 12.56 11.28
N THR A 64 3.35 12.90 12.09
CA THR A 64 4.70 12.35 12.01
C THR A 64 5.14 11.74 13.33
N PHE A 65 5.93 10.69 13.23
CA PHE A 65 6.51 9.98 14.36
C PHE A 65 8.03 9.96 14.19
N VAL A 66 8.76 10.15 15.28
CA VAL A 66 10.22 10.02 15.29
C VAL A 66 10.56 8.68 15.94
N ILE A 67 11.12 7.76 15.16
CA ILE A 67 11.57 6.45 15.61
C ILE A 67 13.06 6.38 15.30
N GLU A 68 13.89 6.24 16.33
CA GLU A 68 15.36 6.20 16.21
C GLU A 68 15.93 7.42 15.44
N GLY A 69 15.37 8.61 15.65
CA GLY A 69 15.79 9.83 14.97
C GLY A 69 15.33 9.96 13.50
N MET A 70 14.61 8.98 12.97
CA MET A 70 14.05 9.02 11.62
C MET A 70 12.57 9.38 11.65
N VAL A 71 12.16 10.27 10.73
CA VAL A 71 10.75 10.62 10.54
C VAL A 71 10.01 9.49 9.84
N ARG A 72 8.89 9.08 10.43
CA ARG A 72 7.99 8.04 9.95
C ARG A 72 6.54 8.50 9.99
N TYR A 73 5.70 7.86 9.19
CA TYR A 73 4.30 8.18 9.01
C TYR A 73 3.47 6.92 9.27
N LYS A 74 2.64 6.96 10.32
CA LYS A 74 1.77 5.84 10.67
C LYS A 74 0.57 5.82 9.72
N VAL A 75 0.30 4.67 9.09
CA VAL A 75 -0.69 4.58 7.99
C VAL A 75 -2.09 4.99 8.46
N ASP A 76 -2.56 4.40 9.57
CA ASP A 76 -3.86 4.72 10.18
C ASP A 76 -4.03 6.22 10.49
N ARG A 77 -2.99 6.86 11.03
CA ARG A 77 -3.01 8.31 11.32
C ARG A 77 -3.03 9.15 10.07
N ILE A 78 -2.33 8.72 9.02
CA ILE A 78 -2.39 9.39 7.73
C ILE A 78 -3.79 9.27 7.14
N ASP A 79 -4.41 8.09 7.16
CA ASP A 79 -5.76 7.89 6.63
C ASP A 79 -6.79 8.75 7.39
N GLU A 80 -6.76 8.74 8.73
CA GLU A 80 -7.60 9.62 9.58
C GLU A 80 -7.38 11.11 9.27
N TRP A 81 -6.13 11.51 9.01
CA TRP A 81 -5.80 12.88 8.68
C TRP A 81 -6.27 13.28 7.28
N MET A 82 -6.14 12.39 6.30
CA MET A 82 -6.59 12.62 4.92
C MET A 82 -8.11 12.81 4.84
N GLN A 83 -8.88 12.12 5.68
CA GLN A 83 -10.34 12.29 5.78
C GLN A 83 -10.76 13.75 6.05
N GLN A 84 -9.92 14.55 6.69
CA GLN A 84 -10.21 15.96 6.96
C GLN A 84 -10.24 16.82 5.68
N PHE A 85 -9.63 16.33 4.60
CA PHE A 85 -9.57 16.99 3.30
C PHE A 85 -10.47 16.30 2.26
N GLU A 86 -11.19 15.24 2.64
CA GLU A 86 -12.13 14.58 1.75
C GLU A 86 -13.35 15.48 1.49
N ILE A 87 -13.56 15.82 0.23
CA ILE A 87 -14.73 16.54 -0.23
C ILE A 87 -15.71 15.50 -0.77
N TRP A 88 -16.79 15.26 -0.04
CA TRP A 88 -17.87 14.38 -0.48
C TRP A 88 -18.89 15.19 -1.28
N ASN A 89 -18.64 15.43 -2.58
CA ASN A 89 -19.67 15.91 -3.50
C ASN A 89 -19.27 15.75 -4.98
N ASP A 90 -20.25 15.41 -5.83
CA ASP A 90 -20.16 15.30 -7.30
C ASP A 90 -19.77 16.61 -8.02
N GLU A 91 -19.55 17.70 -7.28
CA GLU A 91 -19.31 19.05 -7.81
C GLU A 91 -17.84 19.35 -8.16
N TYR A 92 -16.88 18.52 -7.75
CA TYR A 92 -15.47 18.71 -8.12
C TYR A 92 -15.05 17.79 -9.27
N ILE A 93 -15.66 18.00 -10.44
CA ILE A 93 -15.09 17.58 -11.73
C ILE A 93 -14.35 18.82 -12.28
N PRO A 94 -13.00 18.84 -12.31
CA PRO A 94 -12.21 19.99 -12.78
C PRO A 94 -12.58 20.46 -14.20
N GLU A 95 -13.25 19.62 -14.98
CA GLU A 95 -13.69 19.90 -16.36
C GLU A 95 -14.91 20.84 -16.48
N ARG A 96 -15.62 21.17 -15.39
CA ARG A 96 -16.78 22.11 -15.45
C ARG A 96 -16.48 23.54 -15.01
N SER A 97 -15.31 23.81 -14.44
CA SER A 97 -14.87 25.17 -14.07
C SER A 97 -14.21 25.94 -15.24
N GLY A 98 -14.48 25.52 -16.47
CA GLY A 98 -14.01 26.17 -17.70
C GLY A 98 -14.97 25.95 -18.86
N ALA A 99 -16.17 26.54 -18.77
CA ALA A 99 -17.06 26.77 -19.91
C ALA A 99 -17.89 28.04 -19.65
#